data_AF-A0A6N4ULY5-F1
#
_entry.id   AF-A0A6N4ULY5-F1
#
_cell.length_a   1.000
_cell.length_b   1.000
_cell.length_c   1.000
_cell.angle_alpha   90.00
_cell.angle_beta   90.00
_cell.angle_gamma   90.00
#
_symmetry.space_group_name_H-M   'P 1'
#
loop_
_entity.id
_entity.type
_entity.pdbx_description
1 polymer ?
#
loop_
_entity_poly.entity_id
_entity_poly.type
_entity_poly.pdbx_seq_one_letter_code
_entity_poly.pdbx_strand_id
1 'polypeptide(L)'
;MTDHLYRVRVIAFPEGSTKTVNYPGDEEPDHRVPVPGWTPPGWKPEGDYIRLVGTAQFVWPSTRQVYRSRSTAKRRAELLESLGATVVIERSNKIVWPERPVDEAIELVTVRPQKAVRRNAPEEVERLDEFTVSRLRRRLESHQ
;
A
#
# COMPACT_ATOMS: atom_id res chain seq x y z
N MET A 1 -1.23 -26.68 7.00
CA MET A 1 -0.61 -25.42 6.53
C MET A 1 -1.60 -24.70 5.63
N THR A 2 -1.54 -23.37 5.54
CA THR A 2 -2.50 -22.64 4.69
C THR A 2 -1.98 -22.60 3.27
N ASP A 3 -2.67 -23.28 2.36
CA ASP A 3 -2.23 -23.44 0.97
C ASP A 3 -2.44 -22.18 0.12
N HIS A 4 -3.22 -21.21 0.58
CA HIS A 4 -3.58 -20.02 -0.21
C HIS A 4 -3.62 -18.76 0.65
N LEU A 5 -3.43 -17.62 0.00
CA LEU A 5 -3.73 -16.30 0.53
C LEU A 5 -4.99 -15.75 -0.12
N TYR A 6 -5.68 -14.88 0.61
CA TYR A 6 -6.90 -14.23 0.16
C TYR A 6 -6.75 -12.71 0.31
N ARG A 7 -7.23 -11.96 -0.68
CA ARG A 7 -7.29 -10.49 -0.62
C ARG A 7 -8.72 -10.04 -0.92
N VAL A 8 -9.17 -8.97 -0.26
CA VAL A 8 -10.43 -8.31 -0.60
C VAL A 8 -10.11 -7.11 -1.47
N ARG A 9 -10.62 -7.09 -2.70
CA ARG A 9 -10.48 -5.97 -3.64
C ARG A 9 -11.82 -5.27 -3.80
N VAL A 10 -11.83 -3.94 -3.65
CA VAL A 10 -13.00 -3.12 -3.97
C VAL A 10 -13.04 -2.91 -5.48
N ILE A 11 -14.17 -3.23 -6.11
CA ILE A 11 -14.39 -3.03 -7.55
C ILE A 11 -15.22 -1.78 -7.84
N ALA A 12 -16.08 -1.39 -6.90
CA ALA A 12 -16.82 -0.13 -6.98
C ALA A 12 -17.02 0.46 -5.58
N PHE A 13 -16.85 1.77 -5.50
CA PHE A 13 -17.20 2.55 -4.32
C PHE A 13 -18.60 3.15 -4.53
N PRO A 14 -19.36 3.42 -3.45
CA PRO A 14 -20.66 4.08 -3.56
C PRO A 14 -20.50 5.47 -4.19
N GLU A 15 -21.54 5.94 -4.86
CA GLU A 15 -21.52 7.23 -5.55
C GLU A 15 -21.21 8.38 -4.58
N GLY A 16 -20.38 9.33 -5.01
CA GLY A 16 -19.95 10.47 -4.20
C GLY A 16 -18.94 10.16 -3.09
N SER A 17 -18.59 8.89 -2.85
CA SER A 17 -17.63 8.52 -1.78
C SER A 17 -16.17 8.69 -2.14
N THR A 18 -15.85 8.68 -3.44
CA THR A 18 -14.50 8.89 -3.96
C THR A 18 -14.52 9.90 -5.09
N LYS A 19 -13.49 10.74 -5.15
CA LYS A 19 -13.21 11.63 -6.28
C LYS A 19 -11.95 11.16 -7.00
N THR A 20 -11.91 11.34 -8.31
CA THR A 20 -10.69 11.07 -9.08
C THR A 20 -9.78 12.29 -8.99
N VAL A 21 -8.49 12.06 -8.77
CA VAL A 21 -7.44 13.08 -8.69
C VAL A 21 -6.31 12.71 -9.64
N ASN A 22 -5.65 13.74 -10.17
CA ASN A 22 -4.43 13.60 -10.97
C ASN A 22 -3.24 13.89 -10.04
N TYR A 23 -2.22 13.06 -10.05
CA TYR A 23 -0.95 13.48 -9.46
C TYR A 23 -0.13 14.28 -10.50
N PRO A 24 0.81 15.12 -10.04
CA PRO A 24 1.69 15.85 -10.93
C PRO A 24 2.48 14.87 -11.82
N GLY A 25 2.24 14.91 -13.13
CA GLY A 25 2.87 14.03 -14.12
C GLY A 25 1.94 12.99 -14.73
N ASP A 26 0.71 12.84 -14.25
CA ASP A 26 -0.29 11.96 -14.86
C ASP A 26 -1.08 12.74 -15.94
N GLU A 27 -1.08 12.22 -17.17
CA GLU A 27 -1.90 12.77 -18.27
C GLU A 27 -3.39 12.44 -18.10
N GLU A 28 -3.73 11.41 -17.31
CA GLU A 28 -5.10 10.97 -17.06
C GLU A 28 -5.42 10.75 -15.57
N PRO A 29 -6.65 11.04 -15.13
CA PRO A 29 -7.14 10.77 -13.78
C PRO A 29 -7.26 9.26 -13.50
N ASP A 30 -6.23 8.64 -12.93
CA ASP A 30 -6.27 7.21 -12.54
C ASP A 30 -6.40 6.98 -11.01
N HIS A 31 -6.28 8.04 -10.20
CA HIS A 31 -6.24 7.88 -8.75
C HIS A 31 -7.56 8.24 -8.08
N ARG A 32 -8.18 7.28 -7.38
CA ARG A 32 -9.38 7.51 -6.57
C ARG A 32 -9.01 7.80 -5.13
N VAL A 33 -9.40 8.96 -4.62
CA VAL A 33 -9.25 9.34 -3.22
C VAL A 33 -10.61 9.51 -2.55
N PRO A 34 -10.75 9.13 -1.26
CA PRO A 34 -11.98 9.39 -0.51
C PRO A 34 -12.35 10.88 -0.51
N VAL A 35 -13.65 11.16 -0.59
CA VAL A 35 -14.17 12.53 -0.44
C VAL A 35 -14.18 12.88 1.06
N PRO A 36 -13.50 13.96 1.49
CA PRO A 36 -13.53 14.39 2.88
C PRO A 36 -14.96 14.68 3.34
N GLY A 37 -15.32 14.22 4.54
CA GLY A 37 -16.65 14.43 5.13
C GLY A 37 -17.75 13.51 4.57
N TRP A 38 -17.47 12.72 3.54
CA TRP A 38 -18.41 11.68 3.10
C TRP A 38 -18.53 10.60 4.18
N THR A 39 -19.76 10.13 4.41
CA THR A 39 -20.05 9.02 5.33
C THR A 39 -21.11 8.11 4.70
N PRO A 40 -21.06 6.79 4.96
CA PRO A 40 -22.12 5.90 4.52
C PRO A 40 -23.47 6.27 5.15
N PRO A 41 -24.60 6.05 4.46
CA PRO A 41 -25.93 6.32 5.02
C PRO A 41 -26.15 5.59 6.35
N GLY A 42 -26.55 6.32 7.39
CA GLY A 42 -26.80 5.77 8.72
C GLY A 42 -25.55 5.42 9.52
N TRP A 43 -24.35 5.63 8.98
CA TRP A 43 -23.11 5.41 9.72
C TRP A 43 -22.93 6.46 10.82
N LYS A 44 -22.54 6.01 12.01
CA LYS A 44 -22.14 6.85 13.13
C LYS A 44 -20.89 6.24 13.78
N PRO A 45 -19.96 7.05 14.31
CA PRO A 45 -18.85 6.54 15.09
C PRO A 45 -19.40 5.95 16.40
N GLU A 46 -19.24 4.64 16.59
CA GLU A 46 -19.73 3.93 17.78
C GLU A 46 -18.58 3.38 18.62
N GLY A 47 -18.83 3.21 19.93
CA GLY A 47 -17.88 2.65 20.89
C GLY A 47 -16.55 3.41 20.92
N ASP A 48 -15.45 2.66 20.84
CA ASP A 48 -14.07 3.18 20.89
C ASP A 48 -13.55 3.69 19.53
N TYR A 49 -14.41 3.89 18.51
CA TYR A 49 -13.96 4.29 17.16
C TYR A 49 -13.07 5.54 17.18
N ILE A 50 -13.50 6.59 17.87
CA ILE A 50 -12.75 7.85 17.97
C ILE A 50 -11.39 7.61 18.65
N ARG A 51 -11.32 6.72 19.64
CA ARG A 51 -10.07 6.36 20.33
C ARG A 51 -9.11 5.61 19.39
N LEU A 52 -9.62 4.75 18.53
CA LEU A 52 -8.82 3.92 17.62
C LEU A 52 -8.36 4.68 16.37
N VAL A 53 -9.23 5.52 15.81
CA VAL A 53 -9.00 6.21 14.53
C VAL A 53 -8.51 7.66 14.74
N GLY A 54 -8.75 8.24 15.91
CA GLY A 54 -8.35 9.61 16.26
C GLY A 54 -9.27 10.70 15.68
N THR A 55 -10.40 10.33 15.07
CA THR A 55 -11.37 11.26 14.49
C THR A 55 -12.79 10.71 14.54
N ALA A 56 -13.78 11.59 14.54
CA ALA A 56 -15.20 11.26 14.38
C ALA A 56 -15.61 11.13 12.90
N GLN A 57 -14.73 11.51 11.97
CA GLN A 57 -14.98 11.36 10.54
C GLN A 57 -14.89 9.88 10.13
N PHE A 58 -15.69 9.52 9.13
CA PHE A 58 -15.60 8.21 8.52
C PHE A 58 -14.25 8.05 7.81
N VAL A 59 -13.60 6.93 8.09
CA VAL A 59 -12.35 6.52 7.43
C VAL A 59 -12.58 5.15 6.82
N TRP A 60 -12.39 5.05 5.51
CA TRP A 60 -12.49 3.78 4.81
C TRP A 60 -11.52 2.74 5.41
N PRO A 61 -11.99 1.52 5.72
CA PRO A 61 -11.11 0.47 6.20
C PRO A 61 -10.04 0.11 5.14
N SER A 62 -8.79 -0.09 5.57
CA SER A 62 -7.70 -0.48 4.66
C SER A 62 -7.99 -1.79 3.90
N THR A 63 -7.73 -1.78 2.59
CA THR A 63 -7.90 -2.92 1.68
C THR A 63 -6.57 -3.57 1.28
N ARG A 64 -5.44 -3.09 1.83
CA ARG A 64 -4.09 -3.59 1.53
C ARG A 64 -3.76 -4.91 2.23
N GLN A 65 -4.60 -5.34 3.15
CA GLN A 65 -4.35 -6.53 3.97
C GLN A 65 -4.59 -7.82 3.18
N VAL A 66 -3.73 -8.80 3.44
CA VAL A 66 -3.86 -10.17 2.93
C VAL A 66 -4.22 -11.10 4.08
N TYR A 67 -5.10 -12.06 3.83
CA TYR A 67 -5.67 -12.98 4.81
C TYR A 67 -5.23 -14.41 4.53
N ARG A 68 -4.88 -15.15 5.58
CA ARG A 68 -4.62 -16.60 5.48
C ARG A 68 -5.93 -17.39 5.33
N SER A 69 -6.99 -16.97 6.01
CA SER A 69 -8.29 -17.67 5.95
C SER A 69 -9.29 -16.97 5.02
N ARG A 70 -10.00 -17.77 4.21
CA ARG A 70 -11.14 -17.32 3.40
C ARG A 70 -12.25 -16.72 4.26
N SER A 71 -12.55 -17.30 5.43
CA SER A 71 -13.62 -16.82 6.30
C SER A 71 -13.31 -15.45 6.89
N THR A 72 -12.04 -15.19 7.22
CA THR A 72 -11.58 -13.87 7.67
C THR A 72 -11.67 -12.84 6.55
N ALA A 73 -11.26 -13.20 5.33
CA ALA A 73 -11.44 -12.34 4.16
C ALA A 73 -12.92 -12.05 3.90
N LYS A 74 -13.80 -13.04 4.08
CA LYS A 74 -15.25 -12.87 3.94
C LYS A 74 -15.84 -11.88 4.94
N ARG A 75 -15.47 -11.97 6.22
CA ARG A 75 -15.91 -10.97 7.22
C ARG A 75 -15.48 -9.56 6.86
N ARG A 76 -14.29 -9.41 6.27
CA ARG A 76 -13.83 -8.11 5.79
C ARG A 76 -14.64 -7.62 4.58
N ALA A 77 -14.97 -8.53 3.65
CA ALA A 77 -15.83 -8.22 2.52
C ALA A 77 -17.23 -7.77 2.98
N GLU A 78 -17.86 -8.52 3.88
CA GLU A 78 -19.17 -8.21 4.46
C GLU A 78 -19.18 -6.83 5.16
N LEU A 79 -18.10 -6.49 5.87
CA LEU A 79 -17.92 -5.15 6.45
C LEU A 79 -17.89 -4.07 5.37
N LEU A 80 -17.10 -4.24 4.30
CA LEU A 80 -16.99 -3.25 3.23
C LEU A 80 -18.32 -3.11 2.46
N GLU A 81 -19.03 -4.20 2.23
CA GLU A 81 -20.36 -4.22 1.61
C GLU A 81 -21.39 -3.50 2.47
N SER A 82 -21.34 -3.67 3.81
CA SER A 82 -22.21 -2.92 4.73
C SER A 82 -22.00 -1.40 4.69
N LEU A 83 -20.82 -0.95 4.23
CA LEU A 83 -20.49 0.47 4.03
C LEU A 83 -20.83 0.96 2.62
N GLY A 84 -21.45 0.12 1.79
CA GLY A 84 -21.90 0.44 0.44
C GLY A 84 -20.89 0.17 -0.67
N ALA A 85 -19.74 -0.44 -0.38
CA ALA A 85 -18.77 -0.81 -1.41
C ALA A 85 -19.14 -2.14 -2.08
N THR A 86 -18.83 -2.27 -3.38
CA THR A 86 -18.88 -3.57 -4.07
C THR A 86 -17.49 -4.18 -4.07
N VAL A 87 -17.36 -5.42 -3.59
CA VAL A 87 -16.06 -6.07 -3.38
C VAL A 87 -16.02 -7.47 -3.98
N VAL A 88 -14.79 -7.95 -4.23
CA VAL A 88 -14.50 -9.32 -4.65
C VAL A 88 -13.41 -9.90 -3.76
N ILE A 89 -13.51 -11.20 -3.48
CA ILE A 89 -12.46 -11.93 -2.77
C ILE A 89 -11.60 -12.64 -3.80
N GLU A 90 -10.33 -12.26 -3.86
CA GLU A 90 -9.32 -12.88 -4.68
C GLU A 90 -8.59 -13.96 -3.89
N ARG A 91 -8.21 -15.03 -4.58
CA ARG A 91 -7.44 -16.15 -4.02
C ARG A 91 -6.12 -16.24 -4.79
N SER A 92 -5.01 -16.38 -4.07
CA SER A 92 -3.70 -16.64 -4.68
C SER A 92 -3.65 -18.04 -5.28
N ASN A 93 -2.68 -18.26 -6.16
CA ASN A 93 -2.21 -19.61 -6.46
C ASN A 93 -1.74 -20.32 -5.17
N LYS A 94 -1.62 -21.65 -5.23
CA LYS A 94 -1.16 -22.44 -4.10
C LYS A 94 0.24 -21.96 -3.69
N ILE A 95 0.40 -21.60 -2.41
CA ILE A 95 1.69 -21.24 -1.85
C ILE A 95 2.48 -22.54 -1.67
N VAL A 96 3.65 -22.60 -2.29
CA VAL A 96 4.60 -23.69 -2.11
C VAL A 96 5.87 -23.07 -1.53
N TRP A 97 6.28 -23.56 -0.37
CA TRP A 97 7.54 -23.18 0.24
C TRP A 97 8.59 -24.25 -0.11
N PRO A 98 9.82 -23.85 -0.46
CA PRO A 98 10.89 -24.82 -0.69
C PRO A 98 11.18 -25.59 0.61
N GLU A 99 11.40 -26.89 0.50
CA GLU A 99 11.62 -27.79 1.66
C GLU A 99 13.01 -27.64 2.28
N ARG A 100 13.96 -27.05 1.55
CA ARG A 100 15.30 -26.74 2.05
C ARG A 100 15.46 -25.23 2.23
N PRO A 101 16.17 -24.78 3.29
CA PRO A 101 16.69 -23.43 3.29
C PRO A 101 17.55 -23.28 2.03
N VAL A 102 17.27 -22.22 1.27
CA VAL A 102 18.11 -21.87 0.12
C VAL A 102 19.41 -21.33 0.73
N ASP A 103 20.43 -22.18 0.88
CA ASP A 103 21.77 -21.78 1.31
C ASP A 103 22.50 -20.96 0.22
N GLU A 104 21.89 -20.84 -0.95
CA GLU A 104 22.38 -19.97 -2.01
C GLU A 104 21.68 -18.62 -1.90
N ALA A 105 22.51 -17.59 -1.82
CA ALA A 105 22.18 -16.19 -1.71
C ALA A 105 20.79 -15.86 -2.27
N ILE A 106 20.04 -15.07 -1.50
CA ILE A 106 19.00 -14.21 -2.04
C ILE A 106 19.69 -13.38 -3.14
N GLU A 107 19.73 -13.87 -4.37
CA GLU A 107 19.67 -13.01 -5.54
C GLU A 107 18.37 -12.27 -5.32
N LEU A 108 18.49 -11.10 -4.72
CA LEU A 108 17.52 -10.06 -4.88
C LEU A 108 17.35 -10.01 -6.39
N VAL A 109 16.23 -10.56 -6.87
CA VAL A 109 15.61 -10.13 -8.12
C VAL A 109 15.25 -8.68 -7.85
N THR A 110 16.28 -7.83 -7.85
CA THR A 110 16.19 -6.45 -8.21
C THR A 110 15.62 -6.55 -9.60
N VAL A 111 14.30 -6.44 -9.68
CA VAL A 111 13.67 -6.01 -10.92
C VAL A 111 14.43 -4.74 -11.24
N ARG A 112 15.41 -4.83 -12.16
CA ARG A 112 16.14 -3.66 -12.63
C ARG A 112 15.02 -2.70 -13.02
N PRO A 113 14.90 -1.51 -12.39
CA PRO A 113 13.92 -0.56 -12.86
C PRO A 113 14.18 -0.46 -14.35
N GLN A 114 13.18 -0.80 -15.16
CA GLN A 114 13.33 -0.68 -16.61
C GLN A 114 13.82 0.74 -16.83
N LYS A 115 15.03 0.83 -17.39
CA LYS A 115 15.74 2.08 -17.58
C LYS A 115 14.79 2.96 -18.36
N ALA A 116 14.15 3.90 -17.66
CA ALA A 116 13.34 4.92 -18.31
C ALA A 116 14.27 5.54 -19.34
N VAL A 117 13.92 5.35 -20.61
CA VAL A 117 14.63 5.95 -21.73
C VAL A 117 14.36 7.46 -21.63
N ARG A 118 15.10 8.14 -20.75
CA ARG A 118 15.22 9.59 -20.77
C ARG A 118 16.05 9.93 -21.99
N ARG A 119 15.37 10.16 -23.10
CA ARG A 119 15.92 10.99 -24.17
C ARG A 119 16.12 12.39 -23.59
N ASN A 120 17.37 12.85 -23.63
CA ASN A 120 17.83 14.24 -23.51
C ASN A 120 17.77 14.91 -22.12
N ALA A 121 18.92 14.99 -21.44
CA ALA A 121 19.42 16.20 -20.78
C ALA A 121 20.91 16.00 -20.38
N PRO A 122 21.76 17.03 -20.48
CA PRO A 122 23.23 16.90 -20.53
C PRO A 122 23.89 16.70 -19.17
N GLU A 123 25.15 16.27 -19.22
CA GLU A 123 26.09 16.03 -18.12
C GLU A 123 26.15 17.17 -17.09
N GLU A 124 25.91 16.83 -15.81
CA GLU A 124 26.57 17.50 -14.70
C GLU A 124 26.73 16.49 -13.56
N VAL A 125 27.92 15.89 -13.53
CA VAL A 125 28.41 15.01 -12.46
C VAL A 125 29.20 15.89 -11.48
N GLU A 126 29.14 15.54 -10.20
CA GLU A 126 29.99 16.00 -9.09
C GLU A 126 29.72 17.38 -8.46
N ARG A 127 29.02 17.34 -7.31
CA ARG A 127 29.46 17.99 -6.07
C ARG A 127 28.72 17.37 -4.88
N LEU A 128 29.38 16.43 -4.20
CA LEU A 128 28.99 16.08 -2.83
C LEU A 128 29.60 17.14 -1.92
N ASP A 129 28.74 17.87 -1.22
CA ASP A 129 29.10 18.93 -0.28
C ASP A 129 30.04 18.37 0.81
N GLU A 130 31.19 19.01 1.02
CA GLU A 130 32.25 18.59 1.98
C GLU A 130 31.69 18.29 3.37
N PHE A 131 30.60 18.96 3.74
CA PHE A 131 29.90 18.78 5.00
C PHE A 131 29.37 17.34 5.22
N THR A 132 28.96 16.65 4.15
CA THR A 132 28.43 15.28 4.22
C THR A 132 29.55 14.26 4.40
N VAL A 133 30.69 14.50 3.76
CA VAL A 133 31.89 13.65 3.86
C VAL A 133 32.52 13.77 5.25
N SER A 134 32.57 14.98 5.82
CA SER A 134 33.08 15.21 7.19
C SER A 134 32.21 14.54 8.27
N ARG A 135 30.88 14.48 8.07
CA ARG A 135 29.96 13.85 9.04
C ARG A 135 30.08 12.31 9.05
N LEU A 136 30.41 11.71 7.91
CA LEU A 136 30.63 10.27 7.78
C LEU A 136 31.97 9.84 8.41
N ARG A 137 33.05 10.62 8.24
CA ARG A 137 34.35 10.31 8.86
C ARG A 137 34.31 10.38 10.38
N ARG A 138 33.66 11.39 10.97
CA ARG A 138 33.55 11.54 12.44
C ARG A 138 32.80 10.38 13.12
N ARG A 139 31.87 9.74 12.40
CA ARG A 139 31.06 8.64 12.95
C ARG A 139 31.79 7.29 12.93
N LEU A 140 32.75 7.12 12.03
CA LEU A 140 33.60 5.93 11.95
C LEU A 140 34.72 5.91 13.00
N GLU A 141 35.24 7.08 13.40
CA GLU A 141 36.29 7.19 14.42
C GLU A 141 35.75 7.11 15.87
N SER A 142 34.42 7.16 16.05
CA SER A 142 33.81 7.16 17.39
C SER A 142 33.43 5.76 17.91
N HIS A 143 33.82 4.68 17.22
CA HIS A 143 33.51 3.28 17.59
C HIS A 143 34.77 2.39 17.59
N GLN A 144 35.92 2.96 17.91
CA GLN A 144 37.15 2.21 18.21
C GLN A 144 37.63 2.51 19.63
#